data_AF-A0A7C3CYM7-F1
#
_entry.id   AF-A0A7C3CYM7-F1
#
_cell.length_a   1.000
_cell.length_b   1.000
_cell.length_c   1.000
_cell.angle_alpha   90.00
_cell.angle_beta   90.00
_cell.angle_gamma   90.00
#
_symmetry.space_group_name_H-M   'P 1'
#
loop_
_entity.id
_entity.type
_entity.pdbx_description
1 polymer ?
#
loop_
_entity_poly.entity_id
_entity_poly.type
_entity_poly.pdbx_seq_one_letter_code
_entity_poly.pdbx_strand_id
1 'polypeptide(L)'
;SGYLLLGPQLQRGAIVYDHFTSVKQLVQGIIDTQNPGEYSTKSTDNQRFFSWASAAQSLKPLCFSPRETLWKSKKTAQAELTFQEQKPITEAMAIIGAKACDLAGLALQDQHFLQQEYIDPYYEQRRNALFIVAVDCSHPATTCFCASTGDGPAVSINFDIRLSELDDGFIVTAGSQPGQLIVDTLQLSDASSIQLSEQARQLQSAVAQQTRSLPDKDVKNTLKKRQANPHWKNIGEQCLACGNCTATCPSCFCHSEHDESPLGADQVSHVRQWDSCFNQDHSYIHGIVIRAESKDRYRQWMTHKFSSWIEQYGRSGCTGCGRCITWCPVGIDVTKELAILCASEND
;
A
#
# COMPACT_ATOMS: atom_id res chain seq x y z
N SER A 1 0.53 -6.55 -26.12
CA SER A 1 1.12 -5.44 -25.36
C SER A 1 2.48 -5.80 -24.74
N GLY A 2 2.86 -7.08 -24.60
CA GLY A 2 4.22 -7.48 -24.19
C GLY A 2 4.50 -7.39 -22.69
N TYR A 3 3.49 -7.03 -21.89
CA TYR A 3 3.59 -6.97 -20.43
C TYR A 3 3.28 -8.33 -19.80
N LEU A 4 3.98 -8.64 -18.72
CA LEU A 4 3.55 -9.65 -17.76
C LEU A 4 2.33 -9.10 -16.99
N LEU A 5 1.22 -9.82 -17.00
CA LEU A 5 -0.03 -9.34 -16.42
C LEU A 5 -0.17 -9.76 -14.96
N LEU A 6 -0.56 -8.81 -14.11
CA LEU A 6 -0.94 -9.02 -12.71
C LEU A 6 -2.37 -8.54 -12.51
N GLY A 7 -3.21 -9.32 -11.84
CA GLY A 7 -4.63 -8.98 -11.68
C GLY A 7 -5.25 -9.66 -10.46
N PRO A 8 -6.46 -9.23 -10.04
CA PRO A 8 -7.10 -9.75 -8.85
C PRO A 8 -7.47 -11.22 -9.03
N GLN A 9 -7.00 -12.08 -8.13
CA GLN A 9 -7.32 -13.51 -8.05
C GLN A 9 -7.75 -13.87 -6.62
N LEU A 10 -8.59 -14.89 -6.48
CA LEU A 10 -8.98 -15.40 -5.17
C LEU A 10 -7.99 -16.47 -4.73
N GLN A 11 -7.22 -16.20 -3.67
CA GLN A 11 -6.29 -17.16 -3.07
C GLN A 11 -6.56 -17.33 -1.59
N ARG A 12 -6.78 -18.58 -1.17
CA ARG A 12 -7.03 -18.94 0.25
C ARG A 12 -8.11 -18.06 0.90
N GLY A 13 -9.16 -17.71 0.15
CA GLY A 13 -10.26 -16.87 0.62
C GLY A 13 -9.98 -15.37 0.65
N ALA A 14 -8.86 -14.90 0.10
CA ALA A 14 -8.52 -13.48 0.00
C ALA A 14 -8.28 -13.05 -1.45
N ILE A 15 -8.71 -11.84 -1.79
CA ILE A 15 -8.39 -11.21 -3.08
C ILE A 15 -6.96 -10.69 -3.02
N VAL A 16 -6.11 -11.19 -3.92
CA VAL A 16 -4.69 -10.81 -4.07
C VAL A 16 -4.40 -10.49 -5.52
N TYR A 17 -3.32 -9.74 -5.79
CA TYR A 17 -2.83 -9.60 -7.16
C TYR A 17 -1.86 -10.72 -7.48
N ASP A 18 -2.09 -11.45 -8.58
CA ASP A 18 -1.19 -12.50 -9.05
C ASP A 18 -1.19 -12.58 -10.58
N HIS A 19 -0.20 -13.30 -11.12
CA HIS A 19 0.01 -13.49 -12.54
C HIS A 19 -1.14 -14.22 -13.20
N PHE A 20 -1.61 -13.69 -14.33
CA PHE A 20 -2.66 -14.34 -15.11
C PHE A 20 -2.36 -14.26 -16.61
N THR A 21 -2.94 -15.21 -17.35
CA THR A 21 -2.84 -15.29 -18.82
C THR A 21 -4.21 -15.24 -19.49
N SER A 22 -5.28 -15.33 -18.71
CA SER A 22 -6.66 -15.30 -19.18
C SER A 22 -7.56 -14.55 -18.20
N VAL A 23 -8.50 -13.76 -18.73
CA VAL A 23 -9.51 -13.01 -17.94
C VAL A 23 -10.33 -13.93 -17.04
N LYS A 24 -10.51 -15.20 -17.41
CA LYS A 24 -11.23 -16.21 -16.59
C LYS A 24 -10.56 -16.50 -15.25
N GLN A 25 -9.28 -16.14 -15.09
CA GLN A 25 -8.56 -16.28 -13.82
C GLN A 25 -8.85 -15.11 -12.86
N LEU A 26 -9.39 -13.99 -13.37
CA LEU A 26 -9.69 -12.84 -12.55
C LEU A 26 -10.92 -13.09 -11.68
N VAL A 27 -10.93 -12.46 -10.52
CA VAL A 27 -12.10 -12.44 -9.64
C VAL A 27 -13.28 -11.82 -10.37
N GLN A 28 -14.39 -12.56 -10.46
CA GLN A 28 -15.66 -12.11 -11.02
C GLN A 28 -16.80 -12.63 -10.14
N GLY A 29 -17.79 -11.79 -9.86
CA GLY A 29 -18.95 -12.19 -9.05
C GLY A 29 -18.65 -12.36 -7.56
N ILE A 30 -17.51 -11.88 -7.08
CA ILE A 30 -17.12 -11.94 -5.68
C ILE A 30 -17.21 -10.56 -5.05
N ILE A 31 -17.76 -10.53 -3.83
CA ILE A 31 -17.69 -9.39 -2.93
C ILE A 31 -16.80 -9.72 -1.73
N ASP A 32 -16.16 -8.71 -1.15
CA ASP A 32 -15.43 -8.85 0.11
C ASP A 32 -16.16 -8.18 1.28
N THR A 33 -15.88 -8.66 2.48
CA THR A 33 -16.26 -8.00 3.73
C THR A 33 -15.00 -7.86 4.55
N GLN A 34 -14.64 -6.62 4.86
CA GLN A 34 -13.50 -6.30 5.71
C GLN A 34 -13.97 -5.55 6.94
N ASN A 35 -13.70 -6.10 8.12
CA ASN A 35 -13.94 -5.51 9.43
C ASN A 35 -12.61 -5.52 10.24
N PRO A 36 -12.50 -4.82 11.38
CA PRO A 36 -11.31 -4.91 12.21
C PRO A 36 -10.95 -6.35 12.59
N GLY A 37 -9.81 -6.84 12.11
CA GLY A 37 -9.33 -8.21 12.34
C GLY A 37 -10.06 -9.31 11.58
N GLU A 38 -10.91 -8.97 10.62
CA GLU A 38 -11.72 -9.95 9.88
C GLU A 38 -11.73 -9.64 8.38
N TYR A 39 -11.54 -10.68 7.58
CA TYR A 39 -11.68 -10.65 6.14
C TYR A 39 -12.43 -11.90 5.67
N SER A 40 -13.42 -11.71 4.82
CA SER A 40 -14.11 -12.81 4.15
C SER A 40 -14.56 -12.42 2.75
N THR A 41 -14.80 -13.42 1.91
CA THR A 41 -15.36 -13.25 0.56
C THR A 41 -16.63 -14.06 0.41
N LYS A 42 -17.55 -13.55 -0.41
CA LYS A 42 -18.77 -14.25 -0.78
C LYS A 42 -18.98 -14.19 -2.29
N SER A 43 -19.33 -15.34 -2.88
CA SER A 43 -19.80 -15.39 -4.26
C SER A 43 -21.24 -14.88 -4.37
N THR A 44 -21.51 -14.18 -5.47
CA THR A 44 -22.79 -13.57 -5.79
C THR A 44 -23.13 -13.83 -7.26
N ASP A 45 -24.39 -13.59 -7.63
CA ASP A 45 -24.81 -13.71 -9.03
C ASP A 45 -24.41 -12.50 -9.89
N ASN A 46 -23.82 -11.46 -9.27
CA ASN A 46 -23.33 -10.30 -10.02
C ASN A 46 -22.17 -10.74 -10.95
N GLN A 47 -22.00 -10.03 -12.07
CA GLN A 47 -20.96 -10.34 -13.05
C GLN A 47 -19.80 -9.33 -13.00
N ARG A 48 -19.76 -8.49 -11.95
CA ARG A 48 -18.74 -7.45 -11.78
C ARG A 48 -17.42 -8.08 -11.34
N PHE A 49 -16.32 -7.52 -11.83
CA PHE A 49 -14.94 -7.90 -11.51
C PHE A 49 -14.41 -7.16 -10.29
N PHE A 50 -14.93 -5.97 -9.97
CA PHE A 50 -14.38 -5.06 -8.97
C PHE A 50 -15.38 -4.64 -7.89
N SER A 51 -16.39 -5.48 -7.59
CA SER A 51 -17.32 -5.33 -6.46
C SER A 51 -16.70 -5.62 -5.09
N TRP A 52 -15.48 -5.15 -4.88
CA TRP A 52 -14.70 -5.32 -3.66
C TRP A 52 -13.79 -4.11 -3.43
N ALA A 53 -13.35 -3.95 -2.19
CA ALA A 53 -12.62 -2.78 -1.74
C ALA A 53 -11.15 -2.79 -2.19
N SER A 54 -10.24 -3.23 -1.33
CA SER A 54 -8.80 -3.28 -1.59
C SER A 54 -8.26 -4.68 -1.35
N ALA A 55 -7.35 -5.13 -2.22
CA ALA A 55 -6.74 -6.46 -2.11
C ALA A 55 -5.93 -6.58 -0.81
N ALA A 56 -5.68 -7.80 -0.35
CA ALA A 56 -4.95 -8.06 0.90
C ALA A 56 -3.56 -7.40 0.91
N GLN A 57 -2.87 -7.45 -0.22
CA GLN A 57 -1.61 -6.76 -0.45
C GLN A 57 -1.83 -5.49 -1.28
N SER A 58 -1.00 -4.49 -1.03
CA SER A 58 -0.91 -3.28 -1.85
C SER A 58 0.06 -3.49 -3.02
N LEU A 59 0.28 -2.45 -3.83
CA LEU A 59 1.24 -2.47 -4.94
C LEU A 59 2.70 -2.36 -4.50
N LYS A 60 2.95 -2.12 -3.20
CA LYS A 60 4.29 -1.97 -2.63
C LYS A 60 5.30 -3.06 -3.08
N PRO A 61 4.99 -4.37 -3.06
CA PRO A 61 5.95 -5.40 -3.50
C PRO A 61 6.41 -5.28 -4.95
N LEU A 62 5.63 -4.60 -5.81
CA LEU A 62 5.94 -4.47 -7.23
C LEU A 62 7.06 -3.46 -7.48
N CYS A 63 7.19 -2.43 -6.63
CA CYS A 63 8.22 -1.41 -6.74
C CYS A 63 9.34 -1.58 -5.69
N PHE A 64 8.98 -1.95 -4.47
CA PHE A 64 9.91 -2.15 -3.36
C PHE A 64 9.95 -3.63 -3.00
N SER A 65 10.96 -4.36 -3.46
CA SER A 65 11.02 -5.81 -3.27
C SER A 65 11.05 -6.17 -1.77
N PRO A 66 10.31 -7.20 -1.31
CA PRO A 66 10.40 -7.71 0.06
C PRO A 66 11.82 -8.07 0.48
N ARG A 67 12.64 -8.48 -0.49
CA ARG A 67 14.04 -8.83 -0.29
C ARG A 67 14.79 -8.70 -1.61
N GLU A 68 15.97 -8.09 -1.59
CA GLU A 68 16.83 -7.98 -2.77
C GLU A 68 18.30 -7.82 -2.39
N THR A 69 19.19 -8.35 -3.22
CA THR A 69 20.63 -8.12 -3.09
C THR A 69 20.97 -6.79 -3.75
N LEU A 70 21.66 -5.91 -3.03
CA LEU A 70 22.11 -4.61 -3.56
C LEU A 70 23.47 -4.74 -4.22
N TRP A 71 24.41 -5.44 -3.58
CA TRP A 71 25.71 -5.67 -4.17
C TRP A 71 26.31 -6.97 -3.66
N LYS A 72 27.27 -7.49 -4.43
CA LYS A 72 28.08 -8.64 -4.06
C LYS A 72 29.53 -8.24 -4.01
N SER A 73 30.25 -8.70 -3.00
CA SER A 73 31.71 -8.61 -2.97
C SER A 73 32.32 -9.99 -3.21
N LYS A 74 33.45 -10.02 -3.91
CA LYS A 74 34.21 -11.25 -4.17
C LYS A 74 35.70 -10.97 -3.99
N LYS A 75 36.43 -11.96 -3.47
CA LYS A 75 37.90 -11.93 -3.45
C LYS A 75 38.48 -12.34 -4.81
N THR A 76 39.40 -11.56 -5.34
CA THR A 76 40.13 -11.87 -6.57
C THR A 76 41.26 -12.86 -6.31
N ALA A 77 41.86 -13.41 -7.38
CA ALA A 77 43.02 -14.29 -7.29
C ALA A 77 44.24 -13.59 -6.65
N GLN A 78 44.30 -12.26 -6.73
CA GLN A 78 45.32 -11.40 -6.14
C GLN A 78 45.01 -11.00 -4.69
N ALA A 79 43.98 -11.60 -4.07
CA ALA A 79 43.51 -11.30 -2.73
C ALA A 79 42.91 -9.90 -2.51
N GLU A 80 42.48 -9.23 -3.57
CA GLU A 80 41.76 -7.95 -3.51
C GLU A 80 40.24 -8.16 -3.43
N LEU A 81 39.49 -7.19 -2.91
CA LEU A 81 38.03 -7.22 -2.90
C LEU A 81 37.47 -6.43 -4.08
N THR A 82 36.59 -7.06 -4.87
CA THR A 82 35.80 -6.40 -5.92
C THR A 82 34.34 -6.37 -5.52
N PHE A 83 33.67 -5.25 -5.75
CA PHE A 83 32.24 -5.05 -5.51
C PHE A 83 31.49 -4.93 -6.83
N GLN A 84 30.35 -5.62 -6.92
CA GLN A 84 29.48 -5.59 -8.08
C GLN A 84 28.06 -5.27 -7.64
N GLU A 85 27.53 -4.14 -8.10
CA GLU A 85 26.12 -3.80 -7.94
C GLU A 85 25.22 -4.87 -8.59
N GLN A 86 24.08 -5.16 -7.97
CA GLN A 86 23.12 -6.18 -8.41
C GLN A 86 21.79 -5.53 -8.77
N LYS A 87 21.75 -4.72 -9.83
CA LYS A 87 20.50 -4.10 -10.30
C LYS A 87 19.45 -5.17 -10.64
N PRO A 88 18.15 -4.91 -10.35
CA PRO A 88 17.11 -5.88 -10.61
C PRO A 88 16.98 -6.14 -12.12
N ILE A 89 16.71 -7.38 -12.50
CA ILE A 89 16.23 -7.67 -13.86
C ILE A 89 14.72 -7.46 -13.83
N THR A 90 14.24 -6.41 -14.49
CA THR A 90 12.84 -6.00 -14.45
C THR A 90 12.17 -6.28 -15.79
N GLU A 91 11.16 -7.13 -15.78
CA GLU A 91 10.26 -7.30 -16.93
C GLU A 91 9.18 -6.21 -16.91
N ALA A 92 8.72 -5.79 -18.08
CA ALA A 92 7.59 -4.87 -18.18
C ALA A 92 6.33 -5.57 -17.63
N MET A 93 5.67 -4.96 -16.65
CA MET A 93 4.52 -5.55 -15.95
C MET A 93 3.30 -4.62 -16.04
N ALA A 94 2.13 -5.18 -16.25
CA ALA A 94 0.86 -4.45 -16.19
C ALA A 94 0.01 -4.95 -15.03
N ILE A 95 -0.28 -4.08 -14.07
CA ILE A 95 -1.21 -4.35 -12.97
C ILE A 95 -2.62 -3.91 -13.36
N ILE A 96 -3.59 -4.80 -13.22
CA ILE A 96 -5.01 -4.53 -13.42
C ILE A 96 -5.75 -4.58 -12.10
N GLY A 97 -6.57 -3.57 -11.83
CA GLY A 97 -7.42 -3.52 -10.63
C GLY A 97 -6.92 -2.61 -9.52
N ALA A 98 -5.82 -1.86 -9.75
CA ALA A 98 -5.25 -0.96 -8.77
C ALA A 98 -6.27 0.09 -8.28
N LYS A 99 -6.39 0.29 -6.97
CA LYS A 99 -7.35 1.26 -6.40
C LYS A 99 -6.68 2.63 -6.22
N ALA A 100 -7.47 3.70 -6.16
CA ALA A 100 -6.95 5.05 -5.93
C ALA A 100 -6.02 5.17 -4.70
N CYS A 101 -6.39 4.50 -3.60
CA CYS A 101 -5.61 4.51 -2.36
C CYS A 101 -4.31 3.69 -2.44
N ASP A 102 -4.17 2.81 -3.43
CA ASP A 102 -2.91 2.16 -3.79
C ASP A 102 -2.01 3.11 -4.58
N LEU A 103 -2.57 3.86 -5.53
CA LEU A 103 -1.80 4.85 -6.32
C LEU A 103 -1.30 6.01 -5.45
N ALA A 104 -2.09 6.47 -4.49
CA ALA A 104 -1.64 7.41 -3.49
C ALA A 104 -0.51 6.84 -2.62
N GLY A 105 -0.55 5.54 -2.35
CA GLY A 105 0.51 4.85 -1.62
C GLY A 105 1.80 4.74 -2.42
N LEU A 106 1.70 4.42 -3.72
CA LEU A 106 2.83 4.49 -4.65
C LEU A 106 3.37 5.92 -4.76
N ALA A 107 2.53 6.94 -4.84
CA ALA A 107 2.99 8.33 -4.87
C ALA A 107 3.78 8.72 -3.60
N LEU A 108 3.37 8.22 -2.43
CA LEU A 108 4.13 8.39 -1.18
C LEU A 108 5.47 7.63 -1.21
N GLN A 109 5.53 6.45 -1.84
CA GLN A 109 6.78 5.74 -2.04
C GLN A 109 7.69 6.44 -3.06
N ASP A 110 7.13 6.95 -4.16
CA ASP A 110 7.85 7.76 -5.16
C ASP A 110 8.47 8.99 -4.48
N GLN A 111 7.76 9.64 -3.55
CA GLN A 111 8.30 10.76 -2.79
C GLN A 111 9.51 10.38 -1.92
N HIS A 112 9.49 9.19 -1.31
CA HIS A 112 10.59 8.70 -0.48
C HIS A 112 11.79 8.19 -1.29
N PHE A 113 11.54 7.41 -2.34
CA PHE A 113 12.59 6.70 -3.07
C PHE A 113 13.12 7.46 -4.30
N LEU A 114 12.34 8.39 -4.87
CA LEU A 114 12.70 9.06 -6.14
C LEU A 114 12.84 10.58 -6.03
N GLN A 115 12.25 11.21 -5.01
CA GLN A 115 12.17 12.68 -4.90
C GLN A 115 13.01 13.25 -3.75
N GLN A 116 13.83 12.43 -3.10
CA GLN A 116 14.82 12.87 -2.11
C GLN A 116 16.16 13.19 -2.80
N GLU A 117 17.15 13.61 -2.02
CA GLU A 117 18.51 13.90 -2.52
C GLU A 117 19.13 12.69 -3.25
N TYR A 118 18.81 11.48 -2.78
CA TYR A 118 19.28 10.23 -3.36
C TYR A 118 18.10 9.45 -3.94
N ILE A 119 18.25 9.05 -5.20
CA ILE A 119 17.30 8.18 -5.90
C ILE A 119 17.68 6.73 -5.64
N ASP A 120 16.69 5.90 -5.31
CA ASP A 120 16.86 4.45 -5.23
C ASP A 120 16.74 3.82 -6.63
N PRO A 121 17.85 3.32 -7.21
CA PRO A 121 17.83 2.80 -8.58
C PRO A 121 17.05 1.49 -8.71
N TYR A 122 16.87 0.73 -7.62
CA TYR A 122 16.14 -0.54 -7.62
C TYR A 122 14.63 -0.30 -7.67
N TYR A 123 14.18 0.68 -6.90
CA TYR A 123 12.79 1.14 -6.91
C TYR A 123 12.48 1.82 -8.24
N GLU A 124 13.32 2.75 -8.71
CA GLU A 124 13.15 3.48 -9.97
C GLU A 124 12.96 2.53 -11.16
N GLN A 125 13.85 1.53 -11.28
CA GLN A 125 13.80 0.60 -12.41
C GLN A 125 12.49 -0.20 -12.43
N ARG A 126 12.01 -0.67 -11.27
CA ARG A 126 10.72 -1.39 -11.19
C ARG A 126 9.54 -0.45 -11.43
N ARG A 127 9.58 0.74 -10.84
CA ARG A 127 8.53 1.76 -10.98
C ARG A 127 8.33 2.19 -12.43
N ASN A 128 9.40 2.29 -13.21
CA ASN A 128 9.40 2.63 -14.64
C ASN A 128 8.93 1.46 -15.54
N ALA A 129 9.04 0.22 -15.06
CA ALA A 129 8.58 -0.97 -15.79
C ALA A 129 7.08 -1.28 -15.58
N LEU A 130 6.39 -0.52 -14.73
CA LEU A 130 4.99 -0.74 -14.38
C LEU A 130 4.03 0.08 -15.24
N PHE A 131 3.09 -0.63 -15.85
CA PHE A 131 1.89 -0.09 -16.48
C PHE A 131 0.68 -0.32 -15.56
N ILE A 132 -0.10 0.72 -15.30
CA ILE A 132 -1.13 0.72 -14.26
C ILE A 132 -2.52 0.89 -14.88
N VAL A 133 -3.32 -0.17 -14.81
CA VAL A 133 -4.77 -0.14 -15.07
C VAL A 133 -5.50 -0.06 -13.73
N ALA A 134 -5.89 1.16 -13.38
CA ALA A 134 -6.54 1.50 -12.14
C ALA A 134 -8.07 1.45 -12.26
N VAL A 135 -8.76 1.24 -11.14
CA VAL A 135 -10.22 1.11 -11.09
C VAL A 135 -10.78 2.02 -10.00
N ASP A 136 -11.79 2.81 -10.38
CA ASP A 136 -12.60 3.57 -9.43
C ASP A 136 -13.26 2.63 -8.43
N CYS A 137 -13.16 2.95 -7.13
CA CYS A 137 -13.73 2.10 -6.09
C CYS A 137 -15.22 2.42 -5.89
N SER A 138 -16.11 1.56 -6.38
CA SER A 138 -17.56 1.67 -6.11
C SER A 138 -18.01 0.91 -4.85
N HIS A 139 -17.13 0.10 -4.25
CA HIS A 139 -17.44 -0.81 -3.15
C HIS A 139 -16.39 -0.71 -2.03
N PRO A 140 -16.32 0.40 -1.28
CA PRO A 140 -15.42 0.51 -0.14
C PRO A 140 -15.80 -0.47 0.97
N ALA A 141 -14.81 -0.96 1.72
CA ALA A 141 -15.09 -1.77 2.90
C ALA A 141 -15.41 -0.88 4.10
N THR A 142 -15.97 -1.46 5.16
CA THR A 142 -16.28 -0.69 6.38
C THR A 142 -15.02 -0.06 6.98
N THR A 143 -13.86 -0.71 6.85
CA THR A 143 -12.56 -0.23 7.35
C THR A 143 -11.95 0.90 6.54
N CYS A 144 -12.48 1.23 5.35
CA CYS A 144 -11.94 2.28 4.49
C CYS A 144 -12.31 3.70 4.96
N PHE A 145 -11.39 4.64 4.75
CA PHE A 145 -11.54 6.08 5.02
C PHE A 145 -10.69 6.95 4.07
N CYS A 146 -10.39 6.44 2.86
CA CYS A 146 -9.62 7.15 1.84
C CYS A 146 -10.26 8.47 1.38
N ALA A 147 -11.58 8.62 1.50
CA ALA A 147 -12.25 9.89 1.26
C ALA A 147 -11.77 10.98 2.25
N SER A 148 -11.55 10.61 3.52
CA SER A 148 -11.05 11.52 4.55
C SER A 148 -9.59 11.94 4.32
N THR A 149 -8.80 11.16 3.58
CA THR A 149 -7.39 11.49 3.26
C THR A 149 -7.22 12.11 1.88
N GLY A 150 -8.30 12.16 1.07
CA GLY A 150 -8.27 12.66 -0.31
C GLY A 150 -7.64 11.68 -1.32
N ASP A 151 -7.52 10.39 -0.96
CA ASP A 151 -6.79 9.37 -1.75
C ASP A 151 -7.72 8.35 -2.42
N GLY A 152 -9.01 8.67 -2.53
CA GLY A 152 -10.03 7.84 -3.15
C GLY A 152 -11.43 8.32 -2.78
N PRO A 153 -12.49 7.63 -3.23
CA PRO A 153 -12.49 6.38 -3.98
C PRO A 153 -12.22 6.52 -5.50
N ALA A 154 -12.30 7.73 -6.04
CA ALA A 154 -12.04 8.02 -7.45
C ALA A 154 -10.53 8.02 -7.74
N VAL A 155 -10.14 7.43 -8.87
CA VAL A 155 -8.77 7.44 -9.39
C VAL A 155 -8.51 8.78 -10.08
N SER A 156 -7.46 9.47 -9.62
CA SER A 156 -7.13 10.84 -10.07
C SER A 156 -5.66 11.05 -10.45
N ILE A 157 -4.74 10.15 -10.09
CA ILE A 157 -3.30 10.35 -10.29
C ILE A 157 -2.61 9.06 -10.74
N ASN A 158 -1.48 9.19 -11.44
CA ASN A 158 -0.47 8.15 -11.66
C ASN A 158 -1.00 6.80 -12.20
N PHE A 159 -1.90 6.84 -13.19
CA PHE A 159 -2.40 5.66 -13.90
C PHE A 159 -2.19 5.80 -15.41
N ASP A 160 -2.09 4.67 -16.11
CA ASP A 160 -2.07 4.65 -17.57
C ASP A 160 -3.48 4.52 -18.15
N ILE A 161 -4.32 3.68 -17.53
CA ILE A 161 -5.74 3.54 -17.85
C ILE A 161 -6.54 3.52 -16.56
N ARG A 162 -7.62 4.30 -16.51
CA ARG A 162 -8.64 4.22 -15.46
C ARG A 162 -9.88 3.53 -16.00
N LEU A 163 -10.39 2.58 -15.23
CA LEU A 163 -11.65 1.90 -15.46
C LEU A 163 -12.67 2.34 -14.41
N SER A 164 -13.91 2.53 -14.82
CA SER A 164 -15.05 2.67 -13.91
C SER A 164 -16.08 1.62 -14.29
N GLU A 165 -16.24 0.63 -13.43
CA GLU A 165 -17.12 -0.50 -13.69
C GLU A 165 -18.58 -0.16 -13.43
N LEU A 166 -19.40 -0.31 -14.47
CA LEU A 166 -20.85 -0.22 -14.44
C LEU A 166 -21.46 -1.63 -14.51
N ASP A 167 -22.79 -1.75 -14.47
CA ASP A 167 -23.44 -3.07 -14.55
C ASP A 167 -23.31 -3.73 -15.93
N ASP A 168 -23.20 -2.93 -16.99
CA ASP A 168 -23.19 -3.35 -18.39
C ASP A 168 -21.82 -3.19 -19.07
N GLY A 169 -20.78 -2.76 -18.33
CA GLY A 169 -19.44 -2.62 -18.89
C GLY A 169 -18.54 -1.67 -18.11
N PHE A 170 -17.61 -1.03 -18.82
CA PHE A 170 -16.62 -0.12 -18.24
C PHE A 170 -16.61 1.21 -18.99
N ILE A 171 -16.52 2.31 -18.24
CA ILE A 171 -15.99 3.56 -18.78
C ILE A 171 -14.47 3.46 -18.69
N VAL A 172 -13.80 3.80 -19.79
CA VAL A 172 -12.34 3.77 -19.91
C VAL A 172 -11.81 5.19 -20.11
N THR A 173 -10.78 5.57 -19.36
CA THR A 173 -10.09 6.86 -19.52
C THR A 173 -8.59 6.60 -19.61
N ALA A 174 -7.94 7.10 -20.66
CA ALA A 174 -6.48 7.09 -20.74
C ALA A 174 -5.88 8.17 -19.82
N GLY A 175 -4.86 7.81 -19.04
CA GLY A 175 -4.11 8.71 -18.14
C GLY A 175 -2.68 8.98 -18.57
N SER A 176 -2.18 8.23 -19.57
CA SER A 176 -0.83 8.36 -20.10
C SER A 176 -0.80 8.15 -21.62
N GLN A 177 0.30 8.53 -22.27
CA GLN A 177 0.49 8.25 -23.70
C GLN A 177 0.49 6.74 -24.01
N PRO A 178 1.22 5.86 -23.27
CA PRO A 178 1.08 4.42 -23.44
C PRO A 178 -0.36 3.91 -23.24
N GLY A 179 -1.10 4.48 -22.29
CA GLY A 179 -2.50 4.15 -22.06
C GLY A 179 -3.40 4.52 -23.25
N GLN A 180 -3.21 5.71 -23.80
CA GLN A 180 -3.95 6.18 -24.97
C GLN A 180 -3.74 5.25 -26.17
N LEU A 181 -2.50 4.83 -26.42
CA LEU A 181 -2.18 3.90 -27.52
C LEU A 181 -2.95 2.58 -27.40
N ILE A 182 -3.16 2.07 -26.18
CA ILE A 182 -3.96 0.87 -25.97
C ILE A 182 -5.45 1.17 -26.16
N VAL A 183 -5.96 2.26 -25.57
CA VAL A 183 -7.36 2.66 -25.69
C VAL A 183 -7.79 2.84 -27.14
N ASP A 184 -6.95 3.44 -27.98
CA ASP A 184 -7.22 3.65 -29.41
C ASP A 184 -7.41 2.33 -30.17
N THR A 185 -6.79 1.23 -29.73
CA THR A 185 -6.97 -0.10 -30.36
C THR A 185 -8.30 -0.77 -30.03
N LEU A 186 -8.99 -0.33 -28.96
CA LEU A 186 -10.20 -0.98 -28.45
C LEU A 186 -11.47 -0.59 -29.23
N GLN A 187 -11.40 0.37 -30.16
CA GLN A 187 -12.54 0.84 -30.97
C GLN A 187 -13.79 1.16 -30.12
N LEU A 188 -13.59 1.92 -29.04
CA LEU A 188 -14.65 2.26 -28.08
C LEU A 188 -15.55 3.38 -28.61
N SER A 189 -16.80 3.38 -28.16
CA SER A 189 -17.71 4.53 -28.31
C SER A 189 -17.56 5.49 -27.13
N ASP A 190 -17.87 6.76 -27.35
CA ASP A 190 -17.94 7.75 -26.28
C ASP A 190 -18.95 7.35 -25.19
N ALA A 191 -18.61 7.61 -23.93
CA ALA A 191 -19.50 7.37 -22.81
C ALA A 191 -20.71 8.31 -22.87
N SER A 192 -21.92 7.77 -22.72
CA SER A 192 -23.14 8.56 -22.68
C SER A 192 -23.26 9.39 -21.40
N SER A 193 -24.05 10.46 -21.43
CA SER A 193 -24.35 11.28 -20.24
C SER A 193 -24.98 10.46 -19.09
N ILE A 194 -25.74 9.41 -19.42
CA ILE A 194 -26.33 8.49 -18.45
C ILE A 194 -25.24 7.68 -17.75
N GLN A 195 -24.30 7.09 -18.51
CA GLN A 195 -23.17 6.32 -17.96
C GLN A 195 -22.26 7.19 -17.08
N LEU A 196 -21.96 8.42 -17.51
CA LEU A 196 -21.17 9.37 -16.71
C LEU A 196 -21.89 9.77 -15.41
N SER A 197 -23.21 9.96 -15.47
CA SER A 197 -24.02 10.25 -14.28
C SER A 197 -24.08 9.05 -13.32
N GLU A 198 -24.11 7.83 -13.84
CA GLU A 198 -24.06 6.59 -13.07
C GLU A 198 -22.71 6.43 -12.35
N GLN A 199 -21.61 6.59 -13.08
CA GLN A 199 -20.25 6.62 -12.52
C GLN A 199 -20.14 7.62 -11.38
N ALA A 200 -20.59 8.86 -11.58
CA ALA A 200 -20.56 9.90 -10.57
C ALA A 200 -21.37 9.51 -9.32
N ARG A 201 -22.55 8.90 -9.51
CA ARG A 201 -23.40 8.44 -8.40
C ARG A 201 -22.75 7.31 -7.61
N GLN A 202 -22.13 6.33 -8.28
CA GLN A 202 -21.42 5.24 -7.62
C GLN A 202 -20.26 5.77 -6.78
N LEU A 203 -19.49 6.72 -7.30
CA LEU A 203 -18.40 7.35 -6.56
C LEU A 203 -18.89 8.15 -5.35
N GLN A 204 -19.96 8.93 -5.49
CA GLN A 204 -20.58 9.66 -4.38
C GLN A 204 -21.11 8.69 -3.30
N SER A 205 -21.74 7.59 -3.72
CA SER A 205 -22.18 6.54 -2.80
C SER A 205 -21.00 5.92 -2.06
N ALA A 206 -19.90 5.61 -2.75
CA ALA A 206 -18.68 5.08 -2.15
C ALA A 206 -17.99 6.06 -1.18
N VAL A 207 -18.10 7.38 -1.40
CA VAL A 207 -17.69 8.37 -0.40
C VAL A 207 -18.61 8.29 0.83
N ALA A 208 -19.93 8.32 0.63
CA ALA A 208 -20.91 8.34 1.71
C ALA A 208 -20.92 7.05 2.56
N GLN A 209 -20.53 5.90 1.99
CA GLN A 209 -20.42 4.63 2.70
C GLN A 209 -19.22 4.56 3.67
N GLN A 210 -18.22 5.43 3.51
CA GLN A 210 -17.06 5.48 4.40
C GLN A 210 -17.41 6.25 5.67
N THR A 211 -17.61 5.51 6.77
CA THR A 211 -18.01 6.08 8.07
C THR A 211 -16.83 6.42 8.99
N ARG A 212 -15.62 5.97 8.64
CA ARG A 212 -14.38 6.29 9.33
C ARG A 212 -13.75 7.54 8.75
N SER A 213 -13.07 8.31 9.59
CA SER A 213 -12.31 9.49 9.18
C SER A 213 -11.13 9.73 10.10
N LEU A 214 -10.13 10.46 9.62
CA LEU A 214 -9.13 11.05 10.51
C LEU A 214 -9.79 12.17 11.33
N PRO A 215 -9.35 12.41 12.57
CA PRO A 215 -9.91 13.50 13.38
C PRO A 215 -9.79 14.86 12.68
N ASP A 216 -10.85 15.65 12.72
CA ASP A 216 -10.88 17.05 12.26
C ASP A 216 -10.24 18.00 13.30
N LYS A 217 -9.02 17.64 13.71
CA LYS A 217 -8.20 18.36 14.69
C LYS A 217 -6.75 18.31 14.22
N ASP A 218 -5.89 19.11 14.83
CA ASP A 218 -4.45 19.09 14.57
C ASP A 218 -3.79 17.82 15.13
N VAL A 219 -3.95 16.70 14.41
CA VAL A 219 -3.39 15.39 14.75
C VAL A 219 -1.87 15.49 14.89
N LYS A 220 -1.22 16.21 13.98
CA LYS A 220 0.24 16.39 13.95
C LYS A 220 0.75 16.90 15.29
N ASN A 221 0.27 18.05 15.74
CA ASN A 221 0.77 18.67 16.97
C ASN A 221 0.23 17.97 18.22
N THR A 222 -0.96 17.37 18.14
CA THR A 222 -1.53 16.60 19.26
C THR A 222 -0.64 15.41 19.62
N LEU A 223 -0.25 14.58 18.63
CA LEU A 223 0.60 13.42 18.88
C LEU A 223 1.98 13.81 19.45
N LYS A 224 2.53 14.95 19.01
CA LYS A 224 3.79 15.50 19.55
C LYS A 224 3.69 15.89 21.02
N LYS A 225 2.58 16.53 21.42
CA LYS A 225 2.37 16.99 22.79
C LYS A 225 1.99 15.85 23.74
N ARG A 226 1.29 14.83 23.24
CA ARG A 226 0.72 13.73 24.04
C ARG A 226 1.57 12.47 24.08
N GLN A 227 2.90 12.58 24.01
CA GLN A 227 3.79 11.41 24.06
C GLN A 227 3.69 10.61 25.37
N ALA A 228 3.42 11.30 26.48
CA ALA A 228 3.26 10.70 27.81
C ALA A 228 1.81 10.33 28.15
N ASN A 229 0.86 10.42 27.21
CA ASN A 229 -0.54 10.11 27.48
C ASN A 229 -0.72 8.62 27.88
N PRO A 230 -1.47 8.31 28.95
CA PRO A 230 -1.62 6.94 29.44
C PRO A 230 -2.30 6.00 28.44
N HIS A 231 -3.07 6.52 27.48
CA HIS A 231 -3.74 5.73 26.46
C HIS A 231 -2.78 4.91 25.59
N TRP A 232 -1.52 5.34 25.44
CA TRP A 232 -0.50 4.51 24.77
C TRP A 232 -0.31 3.16 25.45
N LYS A 233 -0.46 3.08 26.77
CA LYS A 233 -0.42 1.83 27.52
C LYS A 233 -1.59 0.92 27.14
N ASN A 234 -2.80 1.47 27.07
CA ASN A 234 -4.01 0.73 26.68
C ASN A 234 -3.88 0.11 25.27
N ILE A 235 -3.29 0.86 24.33
CA ILE A 235 -3.01 0.34 22.98
C ILE A 235 -1.94 -0.74 23.03
N GLY A 236 -0.87 -0.51 23.79
CA GLY A 236 0.24 -1.46 23.94
C GLY A 236 -0.16 -2.80 24.57
N GLU A 237 -1.13 -2.80 25.49
CA GLU A 237 -1.68 -4.01 26.12
C GLU A 237 -2.47 -4.88 25.13
N GLN A 238 -3.09 -4.27 24.11
CA GLN A 238 -3.79 -5.00 23.03
C GLN A 238 -2.83 -5.40 21.91
N CYS A 239 -1.85 -4.55 21.59
CA CYS A 239 -1.01 -4.71 20.41
C CYS A 239 -0.02 -5.88 20.53
N LEU A 240 -0.18 -6.88 19.65
CA LEU A 240 0.72 -8.03 19.55
C LEU A 240 2.10 -7.70 18.95
N ALA A 241 2.32 -6.47 18.49
CA ALA A 241 3.52 -6.07 17.74
C ALA A 241 3.88 -6.98 16.55
N CYS A 242 2.87 -7.57 15.88
CA CYS A 242 3.05 -8.54 14.79
C CYS A 242 3.52 -7.95 13.45
N GLY A 243 3.57 -6.62 13.30
CA GLY A 243 4.02 -5.96 12.07
C GLY A 243 3.05 -5.97 10.88
N ASN A 244 1.88 -6.62 10.97
CA ASN A 244 0.89 -6.68 9.87
C ASN A 244 0.52 -5.30 9.31
N CYS A 245 0.36 -4.30 10.18
CA CYS A 245 0.01 -2.93 9.77
C CYS A 245 1.11 -2.25 8.94
N THR A 246 2.36 -2.71 8.99
CA THR A 246 3.45 -2.23 8.13
C THR A 246 3.63 -3.10 6.90
N ALA A 247 3.33 -4.40 7.00
CA ALA A 247 3.40 -5.34 5.89
C ALA A 247 2.37 -5.01 4.80
N THR A 248 1.11 -4.76 5.17
CA THR A 248 0.01 -4.50 4.23
C THR A 248 -0.12 -3.04 3.80
N CYS A 249 0.46 -2.10 4.55
CA CYS A 249 0.35 -0.68 4.26
C CYS A 249 1.11 -0.30 2.98
N PRO A 250 0.50 0.45 2.05
CA PRO A 250 1.11 0.76 0.77
C PRO A 250 2.26 1.77 0.85
N SER A 251 2.32 2.58 1.90
CA SER A 251 3.34 3.63 2.07
C SER A 251 4.48 3.26 3.02
N CYS A 252 4.39 2.14 3.73
CA CYS A 252 5.44 1.73 4.67
C CYS A 252 6.70 1.23 3.92
N PHE A 253 7.88 1.67 4.36
CA PHE A 253 9.17 1.39 3.68
C PHE A 253 10.28 0.93 4.64
N CYS A 254 9.95 0.59 5.89
CA CYS A 254 10.93 0.08 6.85
C CYS A 254 11.64 -1.16 6.30
N HIS A 255 12.97 -1.17 6.39
CA HIS A 255 13.82 -2.27 5.97
C HIS A 255 15.08 -2.31 6.82
N SER A 256 15.75 -3.46 6.80
CA SER A 256 17.10 -3.65 7.29
C SER A 256 18.01 -4.05 6.14
N GLU A 257 19.30 -3.78 6.33
CA GLU A 257 20.35 -4.23 5.43
C GLU A 257 21.34 -5.07 6.22
N HIS A 258 21.76 -6.21 5.66
CA HIS A 258 22.69 -7.11 6.31
C HIS A 258 23.52 -7.88 5.28
N ASP A 259 24.70 -8.33 5.71
CA ASP A 259 25.60 -9.12 4.88
C ASP A 259 25.36 -10.61 5.07
N GLU A 260 25.33 -11.35 3.97
CA GLU A 260 25.20 -12.79 3.94
C GLU A 260 26.44 -13.41 3.28
N SER A 261 27.11 -14.30 4.01
CA SER A 261 28.26 -15.06 3.52
C SER A 261 27.96 -16.56 3.61
N PRO A 262 27.55 -17.19 2.50
CA PRO A 262 27.36 -18.64 2.47
C PRO A 262 28.67 -19.36 2.84
N LEU A 263 28.57 -20.41 3.66
CA LEU A 263 29.74 -21.20 4.06
C LEU A 263 30.43 -21.79 2.82
N GLY A 264 31.74 -21.56 2.72
CA GLY A 264 32.56 -22.03 1.59
C GLY A 264 32.47 -21.16 0.32
N ALA A 265 31.75 -20.03 0.35
CA ALA A 265 31.76 -19.08 -0.75
C ALA A 265 32.83 -18.00 -0.55
N ASP A 266 33.58 -17.69 -1.61
CA ASP A 266 34.46 -16.51 -1.68
C ASP A 266 33.67 -15.21 -1.98
N GLN A 267 32.38 -15.19 -1.67
CA GLN A 267 31.44 -14.12 -2.00
C GLN A 267 30.58 -13.76 -0.80
N VAL A 268 30.43 -12.45 -0.58
CA VAL A 268 29.46 -11.87 0.36
C VAL A 268 28.39 -11.15 -0.44
N SER A 269 27.13 -11.28 -0.04
CA SER A 269 26.00 -10.53 -0.60
C SER A 269 25.49 -9.55 0.44
N HIS A 270 25.38 -8.28 0.06
CA HIS A 270 24.69 -7.28 0.87
C HIS A 270 23.22 -7.24 0.47
N VAL A 271 22.34 -7.49 1.42
CA VAL A 271 20.93 -7.74 1.18
C VAL A 271 20.10 -6.69 1.91
N ARG A 272 19.15 -6.10 1.19
CA ARG A 272 18.05 -5.34 1.75
C ARG A 272 16.84 -6.23 1.92
N GLN A 273 16.20 -6.17 3.09
CA GLN A 273 15.00 -6.93 3.40
C GLN A 273 13.99 -6.05 4.14
N TRP A 274 12.71 -6.19 3.81
CA TRP A 274 11.65 -5.53 4.58
C TRP A 274 11.76 -5.87 6.06
N ASP A 275 11.53 -4.85 6.85
CA ASP A 275 11.54 -4.90 8.30
C ASP A 275 10.32 -4.15 8.82
N SER A 276 10.01 -4.32 10.10
CA SER A 276 8.91 -3.61 10.75
C SER A 276 9.42 -2.76 11.90
N CYS A 277 8.91 -1.54 12.02
CA CYS A 277 9.11 -0.74 13.22
C CYS A 277 8.47 -1.35 14.49
N PHE A 278 7.75 -2.46 14.34
CA PHE A 278 7.26 -3.30 15.44
C PHE A 278 8.23 -4.42 15.86
N ASN A 279 9.28 -4.69 15.09
CA ASN A 279 10.35 -5.61 15.48
C ASN A 279 11.25 -4.96 16.54
N GLN A 280 11.72 -5.73 17.51
CA GLN A 280 12.59 -5.21 18.59
C GLN A 280 13.92 -4.69 18.02
N ASP A 281 14.52 -5.47 17.11
CA ASP A 281 15.81 -5.18 16.48
C ASP A 281 15.79 -3.87 15.68
N HIS A 282 14.63 -3.44 15.19
CA HIS A 282 14.48 -2.17 14.45
C HIS A 282 14.88 -0.94 15.28
N SER A 283 14.88 -1.05 16.61
CA SER A 283 15.27 0.03 17.52
C SER A 283 16.53 -0.27 18.32
N TYR A 284 17.26 -1.32 17.95
CA TYR A 284 18.51 -1.70 18.58
C TYR A 284 19.65 -0.77 18.15
N ILE A 285 20.29 -0.12 19.11
CA ILE A 285 21.48 0.70 18.91
C ILE A 285 22.47 0.39 20.04
N HIS A 286 23.66 -0.09 19.69
CA HIS A 286 24.79 -0.34 20.62
C HIS A 286 24.39 -1.07 21.92
N GLY A 287 23.66 -2.17 21.83
CA GLY A 287 23.27 -2.98 22.99
C GLY A 287 21.97 -2.54 23.67
N ILE A 288 21.33 -1.48 23.20
CA ILE A 288 20.11 -0.92 23.79
C ILE A 288 18.97 -1.00 22.80
N VAL A 289 17.84 -1.56 23.22
CA VAL A 289 16.57 -1.51 22.47
C VAL A 289 15.80 -0.27 22.93
N ILE A 290 15.72 0.75 22.08
CA ILE A 290 15.09 2.04 22.44
C ILE A 290 13.58 1.89 22.63
N ARG A 291 12.93 1.00 21.87
CA ARG A 291 11.47 0.79 21.90
C ARG A 291 11.15 -0.65 22.32
N ALA A 292 11.46 -0.94 23.58
CA ALA A 292 11.35 -2.29 24.14
C ALA A 292 9.89 -2.79 24.27
N GLU A 293 8.94 -1.89 24.55
CA GLU A 293 7.54 -2.25 24.78
C GLU A 293 6.64 -2.01 23.55
N SER A 294 5.55 -2.78 23.41
CA SER A 294 4.61 -2.63 22.29
C SER A 294 4.00 -1.23 22.21
N LYS A 295 3.73 -0.57 23.35
CA LYS A 295 3.25 0.82 23.39
C LYS A 295 4.23 1.80 22.71
N ASP A 296 5.54 1.58 22.85
CA ASP A 296 6.55 2.50 22.32
C ASP A 296 6.68 2.35 20.82
N ARG A 297 6.61 1.11 20.33
CA ARG A 297 6.61 0.79 18.89
C ARG A 297 5.34 1.30 18.20
N TYR A 298 4.18 1.09 18.81
CA TYR A 298 2.92 1.62 18.29
C TYR A 298 2.89 3.15 18.30
N ARG A 299 3.34 3.79 19.39
CA ARG A 299 3.48 5.26 19.47
C ARG A 299 4.40 5.79 18.38
N GLN A 300 5.53 5.14 18.13
CA GLN A 300 6.44 5.49 17.03
C GLN A 300 5.76 5.36 15.69
N TRP A 301 5.10 4.24 15.40
CA TRP A 301 4.41 4.01 14.13
C TRP A 301 3.33 5.07 13.86
N MET A 302 2.47 5.33 14.84
CA MET A 302 1.39 6.31 14.71
C MET A 302 1.94 7.75 14.60
N THR A 303 2.87 8.14 15.46
CA THR A 303 3.50 9.46 15.40
C THR A 303 4.25 9.65 14.09
N HIS A 304 4.96 8.63 13.61
CA HIS A 304 5.64 8.71 12.32
C HIS A 304 4.63 8.96 11.20
N LYS A 305 3.60 8.12 11.11
CA LYS A 305 2.62 8.15 10.02
C LYS A 305 1.75 9.42 9.99
N PHE A 306 1.31 9.91 11.15
CA PHE A 306 0.31 10.98 11.25
C PHE A 306 0.86 12.32 11.77
N SER A 307 2.15 12.38 12.12
CA SER A 307 2.79 13.62 12.58
C SER A 307 4.09 13.92 11.87
N SER A 308 5.16 13.16 12.10
CA SER A 308 6.47 13.52 11.53
C SER A 308 6.53 13.35 10.00
N TRP A 309 5.71 12.47 9.42
CA TRP A 309 5.55 12.38 7.96
C TRP A 309 5.14 13.71 7.33
N ILE A 310 4.27 14.47 8.02
CA ILE A 310 3.80 15.78 7.52
C ILE A 310 4.96 16.77 7.46
N GLU A 311 5.96 16.63 8.33
CA GLU A 311 7.15 17.47 8.32
C GLU A 311 8.13 17.10 7.22
N GLN A 312 8.25 15.81 6.94
CA GLN A 312 9.14 15.28 5.91
C GLN A 312 8.57 15.49 4.50
N TYR A 313 7.24 15.33 4.36
CA TYR A 313 6.61 15.13 3.05
C TYR A 313 5.41 16.05 2.80
N GLY A 314 5.05 16.91 3.76
CA GLY A 314 3.95 17.87 3.62
C GLY A 314 2.53 17.29 3.80
N ARG A 315 2.39 15.98 4.04
CA ARG A 315 1.10 15.31 4.26
C ARG A 315 1.23 14.09 5.18
N SER A 316 0.10 13.50 5.58
CA SER A 316 0.11 12.22 6.32
C SER A 316 0.59 11.07 5.44
N GLY A 317 1.30 10.10 6.03
CA GLY A 317 1.70 8.86 5.39
C GLY A 317 0.61 7.79 5.33
N CYS A 318 -0.67 8.17 5.47
CA CYS A 318 -1.83 7.28 5.43
C CYS A 318 -2.70 7.61 4.21
N THR A 319 -3.16 6.57 3.50
CA THR A 319 -4.04 6.69 2.32
C THR A 319 -5.50 6.29 2.59
N GLY A 320 -5.84 6.00 3.85
CA GLY A 320 -7.18 5.57 4.23
C GLY A 320 -7.65 4.24 3.64
N CYS A 321 -6.74 3.40 3.13
CA CYS A 321 -7.11 2.10 2.53
C CYS A 321 -7.73 1.08 3.52
N GLY A 322 -7.60 1.29 4.84
CA GLY A 322 -8.19 0.40 5.85
C GLY A 322 -7.47 -0.91 6.12
N ARG A 323 -6.47 -1.31 5.30
CA ARG A 323 -5.77 -2.60 5.43
C ARG A 323 -5.14 -2.85 6.81
N CYS A 324 -4.59 -1.82 7.45
CA CYS A 324 -4.02 -1.97 8.79
C CYS A 324 -5.06 -2.27 9.87
N ILE A 325 -6.33 -1.92 9.64
CA ILE A 325 -7.46 -2.22 10.52
C ILE A 325 -7.97 -3.63 10.21
N THR A 326 -8.19 -3.94 8.93
CA THR A 326 -8.63 -5.27 8.47
C THR A 326 -7.70 -6.38 8.94
N TRP A 327 -6.38 -6.21 8.75
CA TRP A 327 -5.39 -7.25 9.03
C TRP A 327 -4.75 -7.15 10.42
N CYS A 328 -5.33 -6.35 11.31
CA CYS A 328 -4.92 -6.33 12.72
C CYS A 328 -5.58 -7.50 13.46
N PRO A 329 -4.84 -8.52 13.92
CA PRO A 329 -5.43 -9.72 14.51
C PRO A 329 -6.22 -9.46 15.81
N VAL A 330 -5.99 -8.30 16.44
CA VAL A 330 -6.69 -7.86 17.66
C VAL A 330 -7.62 -6.67 17.40
N GLY A 331 -7.91 -6.36 16.13
CA GLY A 331 -8.94 -5.39 15.75
C GLY A 331 -8.64 -3.92 16.09
N ILE A 332 -7.38 -3.54 16.32
CA ILE A 332 -7.01 -2.13 16.58
C ILE A 332 -7.41 -1.27 15.38
N ASP A 333 -8.19 -0.22 15.67
CA ASP A 333 -8.70 0.72 14.70
C ASP A 333 -7.99 2.07 14.85
N VAL A 334 -7.07 2.36 13.93
CA VAL A 334 -6.23 3.56 14.02
C VAL A 334 -7.04 4.86 14.06
N THR A 335 -8.22 4.93 13.43
CA THR A 335 -9.03 6.15 13.46
C THR A 335 -9.65 6.36 14.83
N LYS A 336 -10.04 5.28 15.52
CA LYS A 336 -10.54 5.34 16.90
C LYS A 336 -9.42 5.73 17.86
N GLU A 337 -8.24 5.13 17.73
CA GLU A 337 -7.11 5.47 18.59
C GLU A 337 -6.68 6.93 18.43
N LEU A 338 -6.66 7.44 17.19
CA LEU A 338 -6.41 8.86 16.92
C LEU A 338 -7.51 9.74 17.52
N ALA A 339 -8.79 9.36 17.40
CA ALA A 339 -9.88 10.13 17.97
C ALA A 339 -9.78 10.24 19.50
N ILE A 340 -9.43 9.14 20.19
CA ILE A 340 -9.22 9.14 21.65
C ILE A 340 -8.03 10.03 22.02
N LEU A 341 -6.90 9.90 21.32
CA LEU A 341 -5.73 10.73 21.58
C LEU A 341 -5.96 12.21 21.26
N CYS A 342 -6.89 12.53 20.36
CA CYS A 342 -7.31 13.89 20.00
C CYS A 342 -8.51 14.43 20.80
N ALA A 343 -9.16 13.61 21.63
CA ALA A 343 -10.21 14.06 22.54
C ALA A 343 -9.63 14.96 23.63
N SER A 344 -10.38 15.97 24.05
CA SER A 344 -10.01 16.80 25.21
C SER A 344 -9.88 15.91 26.44
N GLU A 345 -9.02 16.23 27.41
CA GLU A 345 -9.03 15.50 28.71
C GLU A 345 -10.31 15.79 29.54
N ASN A 346 -11.20 16.67 29.05
CA ASN A 346 -12.42 17.14 29.70
C ASN A 346 -13.71 16.92 28.87
N ASP A 347 -13.73 16.02 27.88
CA ASP A 347 -14.97 15.63 27.20
C ASP A 347 -15.55 14.33 27.77
#